data_AF-A0A3N5UZC7-F1
#
_entry.id   AF-A0A3N5UZC7-F1
#
_cell.length_a   1.000
_cell.length_b   1.000
_cell.length_c   1.000
_cell.angle_alpha   90.00
_cell.angle_beta   90.00
_cell.angle_gamma   90.00
#
_symmetry.space_group_name_H-M   'P 1'
#
loop_
_entity.id
_entity.type
_entity.pdbx_description
1 polymer ?
#
loop_
_entity_poly.entity_id
_entity_poly.type
_entity_poly.pdbx_seq_one_letter_code
_entity_poly.pdbx_strand_id
1 'polypeptide(L)'
;MRMTLWADATSFLPLQVECTMADEPADQPADYIMMDIRFDVPLDPAAFSLTVPPGYQEQKVQMDGSAVTEADVVVLLRFSAEVMDGKFPSALDLTGVSELSQALRKKNPRKEEPDLATPAGQEAFQKVMQDMMKVTRGMKFVMTLPPDADWHYAGAAVTFGDATQPIFWYRPQSSVTYRVIYADLSIRDVAPANLPK
;
A
#
# COMPACT_ATOMS: atom_id res chain seq x y z
N MET A 1 10.84 1.77 -13.07
CA MET A 1 10.16 0.90 -14.05
C MET A 1 10.64 1.29 -15.43
N ARG A 2 11.20 0.33 -16.17
CA ARG A 2 11.63 0.54 -17.55
C ARG A 2 10.77 -0.33 -18.45
N MET A 3 10.22 0.26 -19.51
CA MET A 3 9.43 -0.45 -20.51
C MET A 3 9.99 -0.18 -21.90
N THR A 4 10.24 -1.23 -22.66
CA THR A 4 10.61 -1.17 -24.08
C THR A 4 9.50 -1.80 -24.91
N LEU A 5 8.94 -1.04 -25.85
CA LEU A 5 7.92 -1.50 -26.78
C LEU A 5 8.53 -1.64 -28.18
N TRP A 6 8.52 -2.85 -28.71
CA TRP A 6 8.88 -3.14 -30.09
C TRP A 6 7.60 -3.21 -30.92
N ALA A 7 7.53 -2.45 -32.00
CA ALA A 7 6.37 -2.41 -32.89
C ALA A 7 6.77 -2.72 -34.33
N ASP A 8 5.85 -3.33 -35.07
CA ASP A 8 5.98 -3.52 -36.51
C ASP A 8 5.96 -2.15 -37.21
N ALA A 9 6.91 -1.88 -38.10
CA ALA A 9 7.12 -0.57 -38.70
C ALA A 9 6.00 -0.14 -39.67
N THR A 10 5.15 -1.08 -40.11
CA THR A 10 4.09 -0.81 -41.10
C THR A 10 2.73 -0.69 -40.44
N SER A 11 2.39 -1.68 -39.60
CA SER A 11 1.10 -1.78 -38.91
C SER A 11 1.07 -1.02 -37.58
N PHE A 12 2.24 -0.65 -37.05
CA PHE A 12 2.42 -0.06 -35.72
C PHE A 12 1.90 -0.95 -34.58
N LEU A 13 1.67 -2.25 -34.85
CA LEU A 13 1.22 -3.20 -33.85
C LEU A 13 2.39 -3.67 -32.98
N PRO A 14 2.20 -3.79 -31.65
CA PRO A 14 3.18 -4.39 -30.74
C PRO A 14 3.60 -5.79 -31.18
N LEU A 15 4.91 -6.01 -31.29
CA LEU A 15 5.53 -7.32 -31.49
C LEU A 15 6.06 -7.89 -30.18
N GLN A 16 6.62 -7.03 -29.34
CA GLN A 16 7.19 -7.42 -28.05
C GLN A 16 7.12 -6.27 -27.06
N VAL A 17 6.87 -6.59 -25.79
CA VAL A 17 6.95 -5.65 -24.68
C VAL A 17 7.88 -6.22 -23.63
N GLU A 18 8.88 -5.45 -23.24
CA GLU A 18 9.80 -5.78 -22.17
C GLU A 18 9.55 -4.86 -20.99
N CYS A 19 9.32 -5.43 -19.82
CA CYS A 19 9.09 -4.69 -18.59
C CYS A 19 10.09 -5.15 -17.52
N THR A 20 10.89 -4.21 -17.03
CA THR A 20 11.75 -4.40 -15.85
C THR A 20 11.14 -3.68 -14.66
N MET A 21 10.71 -4.47 -13.68
CA MET A 21 10.06 -4.04 -12.45
C MET A 21 11.05 -3.93 -11.28
N ALA A 22 12.24 -3.37 -11.47
CA ALA A 22 13.07 -2.85 -10.38
C ALA A 22 14.22 -1.98 -10.93
N ASP A 23 14.44 -0.82 -10.31
CA ASP A 23 15.79 -0.40 -9.97
C ASP A 23 16.01 -0.90 -8.53
N GLU A 24 17.21 -1.40 -8.20
CA GLU A 24 17.53 -2.08 -6.94
C GLU A 24 17.17 -1.29 -5.66
N PRO A 25 16.94 -1.97 -4.51
CA PRO A 25 17.08 -3.41 -4.27
C PRO A 25 15.72 -4.07 -3.94
N ALA A 26 15.15 -4.79 -4.90
CA ALA A 26 14.17 -5.83 -4.63
C ALA A 26 14.86 -7.18 -4.84
N ASP A 27 14.75 -8.09 -3.87
CA ASP A 27 15.44 -9.40 -3.86
C ASP A 27 15.14 -10.30 -5.07
N GLN A 28 14.14 -9.95 -5.90
CA GLN A 28 13.87 -10.57 -7.19
C GLN A 28 13.39 -9.50 -8.17
N PRO A 29 14.27 -8.92 -9.01
CA PRO A 29 13.80 -8.10 -10.13
C PRO A 29 12.94 -8.99 -11.03
N ALA A 30 11.69 -8.58 -11.22
CA ALA A 30 10.78 -9.30 -12.09
C ALA A 30 10.86 -8.69 -13.49
N ASP A 31 11.60 -9.37 -14.37
CA ASP A 31 11.62 -9.09 -15.80
C ASP A 31 10.53 -9.89 -16.48
N TYR A 32 9.68 -9.22 -17.26
CA TYR A 32 8.64 -9.86 -18.06
C TYR A 32 8.81 -9.49 -19.52
N ILE A 33 8.82 -10.50 -20.38
CA ILE A 33 8.79 -10.34 -21.84
C ILE A 33 7.45 -10.86 -22.34
N MET A 34 6.67 -9.99 -22.97
CA MET A 34 5.44 -10.35 -23.68
C MET A 34 5.75 -10.42 -25.17
N MET A 35 5.56 -11.58 -25.78
CA MET A 35 5.80 -11.86 -27.21
C MET A 35 4.64 -12.67 -27.80
N ASP A 36 4.69 -12.94 -29.11
CA ASP A 36 3.64 -13.67 -29.85
C ASP A 36 2.25 -13.03 -29.75
N ILE A 37 2.21 -11.70 -29.77
CA ILE A 37 0.98 -10.92 -29.64
C ILE A 37 0.14 -11.08 -30.91
N ARG A 38 -1.09 -11.55 -30.76
CA ARG A 38 -2.04 -11.72 -31.86
C ARG A 38 -3.20 -10.75 -31.68
N PHE A 39 -3.55 -10.05 -32.76
CA PHE A 39 -4.65 -9.09 -32.81
C PHE A 39 -5.85 -9.70 -33.52
N ASP A 40 -7.05 -9.19 -33.21
CA ASP A 40 -8.31 -9.57 -33.85
C ASP A 40 -8.61 -11.08 -33.83
N VAL A 41 -8.08 -11.79 -32.84
CA VAL A 41 -8.36 -13.21 -32.65
C VAL A 41 -9.80 -13.34 -32.17
N PRO A 42 -10.66 -14.18 -32.79
CA PRO A 42 -11.96 -14.48 -32.25
C PRO A 42 -11.80 -15.22 -30.92
N LEU A 43 -12.35 -14.64 -29.85
CA LEU A 43 -12.26 -15.19 -28.51
C LEU A 43 -13.59 -15.86 -28.14
N ASP A 44 -13.51 -17.05 -27.55
CA ASP A 44 -14.69 -17.75 -27.02
C ASP A 44 -15.20 -17.02 -25.77
N PRO A 45 -16.46 -16.53 -25.74
CA PRO A 45 -17.04 -15.93 -24.54
C PRO A 45 -16.98 -16.83 -23.30
N ALA A 46 -16.98 -18.16 -23.47
CA ALA A 46 -16.88 -19.10 -22.36
C ALA A 46 -15.52 -19.04 -21.64
N ALA A 47 -14.46 -18.59 -22.32
CA ALA A 47 -13.14 -18.38 -21.71
C ALA A 47 -13.14 -17.23 -20.69
N PHE A 48 -14.17 -16.38 -20.70
CA PHE A 48 -14.37 -15.26 -19.77
C PHE A 48 -15.46 -15.55 -18.73
N SER A 49 -15.88 -16.81 -18.59
CA SER A 49 -16.85 -17.20 -17.57
C SER A 49 -16.31 -16.94 -16.17
N LEU A 50 -17.08 -16.20 -15.37
CA LEU A 50 -16.83 -15.99 -13.94
C LEU A 50 -17.55 -17.03 -13.07
N THR A 51 -18.14 -18.07 -13.68
CA THR A 51 -18.78 -19.16 -12.93
C THR A 51 -17.69 -19.99 -12.24
N VAL A 52 -17.74 -20.01 -10.92
CA VAL A 52 -16.84 -20.81 -10.08
C VAL A 52 -17.04 -22.29 -10.41
N PRO A 53 -15.98 -23.04 -10.78
CA PRO A 53 -16.11 -24.46 -11.09
C PRO A 53 -16.55 -25.30 -9.87
N PRO A 54 -17.17 -26.48 -10.07
CA PRO A 54 -17.49 -27.38 -8.97
C PRO A 54 -16.26 -27.78 -8.15
N GLY A 55 -16.40 -27.84 -6.82
CA GLY A 55 -15.33 -28.21 -5.89
C GLY A 55 -14.52 -27.03 -5.32
N TYR A 56 -14.72 -25.82 -5.83
CA TYR A 56 -14.16 -24.60 -5.24
C TYR A 56 -15.08 -24.05 -4.15
N GLN A 57 -14.50 -23.45 -3.11
CA GLN A 57 -15.22 -22.73 -2.07
C GLN A 57 -15.10 -21.22 -2.29
N GLU A 58 -16.22 -20.52 -2.34
CA GLU A 58 -16.23 -19.05 -2.40
C GLU A 58 -15.79 -18.45 -1.06
N GLN A 59 -14.84 -17.54 -1.10
CA GLN A 59 -14.45 -16.75 0.06
C GLN A 59 -14.87 -15.30 -0.15
N LYS A 60 -15.75 -14.82 0.72
CA LYS A 60 -16.16 -13.43 0.74
C LYS A 60 -15.22 -12.65 1.65
N VAL A 61 -14.39 -11.81 1.05
CA VAL A 61 -13.61 -10.80 1.78
C VAL A 61 -14.45 -9.53 1.81
N GLN A 62 -14.85 -9.10 3.02
CA GLN A 62 -15.46 -7.79 3.18
C GLN A 62 -14.35 -6.74 3.23
N MET A 63 -14.38 -5.81 2.28
CA MET A 63 -13.47 -4.67 2.25
C MET A 63 -14.25 -3.39 2.53
N ASP A 64 -13.66 -2.50 3.34
CA ASP A 64 -14.18 -1.16 3.52
C ASP A 64 -13.89 -0.32 2.27
N GLY A 65 -14.94 -0.15 1.45
CA GLY A 65 -14.93 0.67 0.24
C GLY A 65 -15.23 2.16 0.46
N SER A 66 -15.33 2.62 1.72
CA SER A 66 -15.51 4.04 2.02
C SER A 66 -14.31 4.88 1.57
N ALA A 67 -14.53 6.18 1.41
CA ALA A 67 -13.45 7.13 1.15
C ALA A 67 -12.39 7.07 2.26
N VAL A 68 -11.13 7.26 1.89
CA VAL A 68 -10.03 7.33 2.86
C VAL A 68 -10.03 8.67 3.57
N THR A 69 -9.62 8.67 4.83
CA THR A 69 -9.65 9.84 5.73
C THR A 69 -8.36 9.93 6.52
N GLU A 70 -8.15 11.08 7.19
CA GLU A 70 -7.00 11.28 8.10
C GLU A 70 -6.92 10.21 9.20
N ALA A 71 -8.05 9.68 9.63
CA ALA A 71 -8.10 8.60 10.61
C ALA A 71 -7.41 7.32 10.11
N ASP A 72 -7.44 7.05 8.80
CA ASP A 72 -6.75 5.89 8.21
C ASP A 72 -5.22 6.01 8.34
N VAL A 73 -4.67 7.23 8.27
CA VAL A 73 -3.24 7.47 8.53
C VAL A 73 -2.90 7.21 10.00
N VAL A 74 -3.74 7.67 10.93
CA VAL A 74 -3.56 7.40 12.36
C VAL A 74 -3.58 5.89 12.64
N VAL A 75 -4.49 5.14 12.00
CA VAL A 75 -4.56 3.68 12.10
C VAL A 75 -3.29 3.02 11.56
N LEU A 76 -2.80 3.46 10.39
CA LEU A 76 -1.52 2.98 9.83
C LEU A 76 -0.35 3.24 10.78
N LEU A 77 -0.23 4.46 11.31
CA LEU A 77 0.89 4.85 12.19
C LEU A 77 0.84 4.08 13.52
N ARG A 78 -0.35 3.88 14.10
CA ARG A 78 -0.54 3.02 15.28
C ARG A 78 -0.12 1.59 15.02
N PHE A 79 -0.61 1.02 13.92
CA PHE A 79 -0.26 -0.34 13.54
C PHE A 79 1.24 -0.49 13.29
N SER A 80 1.86 0.52 12.68
CA SER A 80 3.32 0.54 12.47
C SER A 80 4.07 0.54 13.80
N ALA A 81 3.66 1.37 14.77
CA ALA A 81 4.24 1.38 16.11
C ALA A 81 4.09 0.02 16.83
N GLU A 82 2.94 -0.64 16.71
CA GLU A 82 2.71 -1.98 17.29
C GLU A 82 3.65 -3.03 16.67
N VAL A 83 3.85 -2.98 15.36
CA VAL A 83 4.67 -3.95 14.63
C VAL A 83 6.17 -3.66 14.75
N MET A 84 6.57 -2.39 14.79
CA MET A 84 7.96 -1.96 14.74
C MET A 84 8.50 -1.55 16.13
N ASP A 85 7.93 -2.13 17.19
CA ASP A 85 8.37 -1.97 18.58
C ASP A 85 8.44 -0.50 19.04
N GLY A 86 7.34 0.22 18.80
CA GLY A 86 7.18 1.63 19.15
C GLY A 86 7.80 2.60 18.15
N LYS A 87 8.29 2.13 17.00
CA LYS A 87 8.87 2.99 15.95
C LYS A 87 7.89 3.20 14.80
N PHE A 88 8.09 4.27 14.04
CA PHE A 88 7.39 4.49 12.79
C PHE A 88 8.26 4.09 11.58
N PRO A 89 7.66 3.89 10.39
CA PRO A 89 8.42 3.66 9.16
C PRO A 89 9.32 4.85 8.83
N SER A 90 10.39 4.64 8.07
CA SER A 90 11.29 5.71 7.65
C SER A 90 10.63 6.70 6.69
N ALA A 91 9.65 6.24 5.91
CA ALA A 91 8.89 7.02 4.96
C ALA A 91 7.43 6.50 4.86
N LEU A 92 6.52 7.35 4.39
CA LEU A 92 5.16 6.94 4.01
C LEU A 92 5.08 6.72 2.49
N ASP A 93 5.86 5.75 2.01
CA ASP A 93 5.94 5.34 0.61
C ASP A 93 6.17 3.80 0.52
N LEU A 94 6.57 3.30 -0.65
CA LEU A 94 6.88 1.88 -0.84
C LEU A 94 8.02 1.37 0.05
N THR A 95 8.97 2.24 0.42
CA THR A 95 10.05 1.92 1.37
C THR A 95 9.47 1.60 2.74
N GLY A 96 8.61 2.48 3.26
CA GLY A 96 7.94 2.24 4.54
C GLY A 96 7.04 1.01 4.55
N VAL A 97 6.34 0.75 3.45
CA VAL A 97 5.53 -0.48 3.27
C VAL A 97 6.41 -1.73 3.33
N SER A 98 7.59 -1.69 2.70
CA SER A 98 8.56 -2.79 2.75
C SER A 98 9.08 -3.01 4.17
N GLU A 99 9.46 -1.95 4.89
CA GLU A 99 9.92 -2.02 6.29
C GLU A 99 8.87 -2.65 7.20
N LEU A 100 7.63 -2.18 7.10
CA LEU A 100 6.51 -2.69 7.88
C LEU A 100 6.24 -4.17 7.56
N SER A 101 6.29 -4.53 6.28
CA SER A 101 6.13 -5.92 5.80
C SER A 101 7.23 -6.83 6.34
N GLN A 102 8.49 -6.36 6.36
CA GLN A 102 9.61 -7.10 6.95
C GLN A 102 9.45 -7.26 8.45
N ALA A 103 9.05 -6.20 9.17
CA ALA A 103 8.83 -6.25 10.61
C ALA A 103 7.68 -7.21 10.98
N LEU A 104 6.59 -7.20 10.21
CA LEU A 104 5.49 -8.18 10.34
C LEU A 104 5.98 -9.62 10.16
N ARG A 105 6.78 -9.90 9.12
CA ARG A 105 7.34 -11.24 8.87
C ARG A 105 8.29 -11.68 9.97
N LYS A 106 9.04 -10.75 10.59
CA LYS A 106 9.91 -11.05 11.74
C LYS A 106 9.12 -11.36 13.00
N LYS A 107 8.05 -10.62 13.30
CA LYS A 107 7.18 -10.86 14.47
C LYS A 107 6.33 -12.12 14.32
N ASN A 108 5.84 -12.36 13.11
CA ASN A 108 5.04 -13.53 12.76
C ASN A 108 5.72 -14.27 11.61
N PRO A 109 6.80 -15.03 11.89
CA PRO A 109 7.41 -15.88 10.88
C PRO A 109 6.38 -16.94 10.49
N ARG A 110 5.68 -16.71 9.37
CA ARG A 110 4.76 -17.69 8.79
C ARG A 110 5.56 -18.94 8.46
N LYS A 111 5.40 -19.97 9.29
CA LYS A 111 5.99 -21.29 9.04
C LYS A 111 5.18 -22.05 7.97
N GLU A 112 3.87 -21.78 7.89
CA GLU A 112 2.93 -22.43 6.97
C GLU A 112 1.88 -21.41 6.50
N GLU A 113 1.33 -21.61 5.30
CA GLU A 113 0.18 -20.86 4.82
C GLU A 113 -1.08 -21.23 5.63
N PRO A 114 -2.02 -20.29 5.88
CA PRO A 114 -3.24 -20.61 6.60
C PRO A 114 -4.05 -21.69 5.87
N ASP A 115 -4.42 -22.77 6.56
CA ASP A 115 -5.36 -23.75 6.01
C ASP A 115 -6.78 -23.17 6.00
N LEU A 116 -7.16 -22.62 4.85
CA LEU A 116 -8.44 -21.96 4.63
C LEU A 116 -9.65 -22.92 4.71
N ALA A 117 -9.43 -24.24 4.74
CA ALA A 117 -10.50 -25.20 5.01
C ALA A 117 -10.90 -25.26 6.49
N THR A 118 -10.10 -24.67 7.38
CA THR A 118 -10.37 -24.62 8.83
C THR A 118 -10.83 -23.24 9.28
N PRO A 119 -11.66 -23.13 10.34
CA PRO A 119 -12.01 -21.84 10.93
C PRO A 119 -10.78 -21.02 11.36
N ALA A 120 -9.77 -21.68 11.94
CA ALA A 120 -8.54 -21.03 12.39
C ALA A 120 -7.73 -20.44 11.23
N GLY A 121 -7.62 -21.14 10.09
CA GLY A 121 -6.93 -20.62 8.92
C GLY A 121 -7.70 -19.50 8.23
N GLN A 122 -9.04 -19.55 8.22
CA GLN A 122 -9.87 -18.44 7.74
C GLN A 122 -9.70 -17.19 8.61
N GLU A 123 -9.72 -17.33 9.94
CA GLU A 123 -9.47 -16.22 10.87
C GLU A 123 -8.07 -15.62 10.69
N ALA A 124 -7.04 -16.47 10.55
CA ALA A 124 -5.68 -16.02 10.30
C ALA A 124 -5.55 -15.26 8.96
N PHE A 125 -6.21 -15.75 7.91
CA PHE A 125 -6.25 -15.08 6.60
C PHE A 125 -6.99 -13.73 6.67
N GLN A 126 -8.17 -13.69 7.31
CA GLN A 126 -8.93 -12.46 7.51
C GLN A 126 -8.13 -11.44 8.30
N LYS A 127 -7.43 -11.86 9.35
CA LYS A 127 -6.55 -10.97 10.12
C LYS A 127 -5.47 -10.34 9.25
N VAL A 128 -4.84 -11.13 8.39
CA VAL A 128 -3.80 -10.64 7.47
C VAL A 128 -4.39 -9.64 6.49
N MET A 129 -5.55 -9.94 5.91
CA MET A 129 -6.24 -9.01 5.00
C MET A 129 -6.61 -7.71 5.70
N GLN A 130 -7.12 -7.76 6.93
CA GLN A 130 -7.39 -6.57 7.73
C GLN A 130 -6.13 -5.76 8.03
N ASP A 131 -5.03 -6.41 8.41
CA ASP A 131 -3.75 -5.75 8.64
C ASP A 131 -3.21 -5.10 7.36
N MET A 132 -3.33 -5.76 6.20
CA MET A 132 -2.98 -5.19 4.90
C MET A 132 -3.88 -4.00 4.52
N MET A 133 -5.17 -4.05 4.86
CA MET A 133 -6.11 -2.97 4.61
C MET A 133 -5.78 -1.72 5.42
N LYS A 134 -5.34 -1.84 6.68
CA LYS A 134 -4.87 -0.71 7.49
C LYS A 134 -3.74 0.03 6.78
N VAL A 135 -2.77 -0.72 6.26
CA VAL A 135 -1.63 -0.16 5.52
C VAL A 135 -2.10 0.51 4.23
N THR A 136 -2.88 -0.21 3.43
CA THR A 136 -3.34 0.27 2.12
C THR A 136 -4.19 1.53 2.24
N ARG A 137 -5.11 1.60 3.20
CA ARG A 137 -5.98 2.78 3.39
C ARG A 137 -5.21 4.01 3.86
N GLY A 138 -4.32 3.86 4.86
CA GLY A 138 -3.48 4.97 5.33
C GLY A 138 -2.57 5.50 4.23
N MET A 139 -1.93 4.60 3.48
CA MET A 139 -1.09 4.96 2.33
C MET A 139 -1.89 5.65 1.23
N LYS A 140 -3.09 5.16 0.92
CA LYS A 140 -3.96 5.75 -0.09
C LYS A 140 -4.39 7.17 0.30
N PHE A 141 -4.61 7.47 1.58
CA PHE A 141 -4.84 8.85 2.00
C PHE A 141 -3.67 9.76 1.60
N VAL A 142 -2.44 9.39 1.96
CA VAL A 142 -1.23 10.18 1.64
C VAL A 142 -1.08 10.36 0.12
N MET A 143 -1.27 9.30 -0.66
CA MET A 143 -1.17 9.34 -2.13
C MET A 143 -2.27 10.15 -2.82
N THR A 144 -3.40 10.38 -2.14
CA THR A 144 -4.54 11.13 -2.70
C THR A 144 -4.57 12.59 -2.26
N LEU A 145 -3.64 13.00 -1.38
CA LEU A 145 -3.46 14.41 -1.05
C LEU A 145 -3.08 15.20 -2.31
N PRO A 146 -3.70 16.36 -2.56
CA PRO A 146 -3.38 17.16 -3.72
C PRO A 146 -1.96 17.74 -3.59
N PRO A 147 -1.29 18.09 -4.71
CA PRO A 147 0.08 18.60 -4.68
C PRO A 147 0.28 19.86 -3.82
N ASP A 148 -0.76 20.69 -3.68
CA ASP A 148 -0.77 21.92 -2.88
C ASP A 148 -1.03 21.67 -1.38
N ALA A 149 -1.28 20.42 -0.98
CA ALA A 149 -1.42 20.06 0.43
C ALA A 149 -0.12 20.20 1.22
N ASP A 150 1.04 20.38 0.57
CA ASP A 150 2.33 20.61 1.22
C ASP A 150 2.54 19.68 2.42
N TRP A 151 2.41 18.38 2.17
CA TRP A 151 2.48 17.36 3.20
C TRP A 151 3.92 16.95 3.47
N HIS A 152 4.20 16.60 4.73
CA HIS A 152 5.52 16.19 5.19
C HIS A 152 5.41 15.05 6.19
N TYR A 153 6.47 14.25 6.26
CA TYR A 153 6.59 13.16 7.20
C TYR A 153 7.98 13.18 7.87
N ALA A 154 8.00 13.04 9.18
CA ALA A 154 9.19 13.11 10.03
C ALA A 154 9.19 12.01 11.11
N GLY A 155 8.50 10.89 10.88
CA GLY A 155 8.39 9.79 11.85
C GLY A 155 9.62 8.87 11.97
N ALA A 156 10.55 8.90 11.00
CA ALA A 156 11.64 7.93 10.87
C ALA A 156 12.50 7.70 12.14
N ALA A 157 12.78 8.77 12.89
CA ALA A 157 13.63 8.74 14.07
C ALA A 157 12.84 8.91 15.38
N VAL A 158 11.50 8.85 15.31
CA VAL A 158 10.61 9.19 16.42
C VAL A 158 10.02 7.92 17.03
N THR A 159 9.93 7.91 18.35
CA THR A 159 9.27 6.85 19.12
C THR A 159 7.83 7.23 19.42
N PHE A 160 6.92 6.27 19.29
CA PHE A 160 5.52 6.41 19.64
C PHE A 160 5.33 6.83 21.11
N GLY A 161 4.37 7.74 21.33
CA GLY A 161 3.97 8.23 22.65
C GLY A 161 4.42 9.65 22.99
N ASP A 162 5.29 10.28 22.20
CA ASP A 162 5.70 11.67 22.42
C ASP A 162 4.64 12.67 21.90
N ALA A 163 3.93 13.31 22.82
CA ALA A 163 2.89 14.29 22.52
C ALA A 163 3.41 15.66 22.03
N THR A 164 4.73 15.85 22.02
CA THR A 164 5.40 17.09 21.61
C THR A 164 6.08 16.97 20.26
N GLN A 165 6.35 15.75 19.80
CA GLN A 165 7.03 15.48 18.54
C GLN A 165 6.03 15.30 17.38
N PRO A 166 5.92 16.25 16.44
CA PRO A 166 5.14 16.08 15.22
C PRO A 166 5.83 15.12 14.27
N ILE A 167 5.04 14.25 13.62
CA ILE A 167 5.54 13.19 12.74
C ILE A 167 4.92 13.21 11.34
N PHE A 168 3.75 13.83 11.18
CA PHE A 168 3.12 14.01 9.89
C PHE A 168 2.31 15.30 9.91
N TRP A 169 2.38 16.09 8.85
CA TRP A 169 1.51 17.24 8.71
C TRP A 169 1.19 17.50 7.25
N TYR A 170 0.02 18.09 7.02
CA TYR A 170 -0.43 18.52 5.70
C TYR A 170 -1.40 19.68 5.86
N ARG A 171 -1.60 20.43 4.78
CA ARG A 171 -2.56 21.50 4.67
C ARG A 171 -3.80 20.99 3.95
N PRO A 172 -4.96 20.89 4.62
CA PRO A 172 -6.21 20.58 3.93
C PRO A 172 -6.51 21.62 2.85
N GLN A 173 -7.24 21.21 1.82
CA GLN A 173 -7.61 22.10 0.73
C GLN A 173 -8.33 23.34 1.25
N SER A 174 -7.90 24.52 0.79
CA SER A 174 -8.42 25.83 1.20
C SER A 174 -8.25 26.19 2.69
N SER A 175 -7.45 25.43 3.45
CA SER A 175 -7.15 25.74 4.85
C SER A 175 -5.99 26.72 4.99
N VAL A 176 -6.08 27.61 5.99
CA VAL A 176 -4.98 28.49 6.41
C VAL A 176 -4.11 27.85 7.51
N THR A 177 -4.57 26.76 8.11
CA THR A 177 -3.87 25.98 9.13
C THR A 177 -3.50 24.59 8.61
N TYR A 178 -2.49 24.00 9.22
CA TYR A 178 -2.07 22.63 8.98
C TYR A 178 -2.71 21.68 9.99
N ARG A 179 -3.01 20.47 9.53
CA ARG A 179 -3.29 19.32 10.38
C ARG A 179 -1.97 18.66 10.72
N VAL A 180 -1.67 18.54 12.01
CA VAL A 180 -0.42 17.98 12.52
C VAL A 180 -0.73 16.78 13.38
N ILE A 181 -0.18 15.62 13.03
CA ILE A 181 -0.21 14.38 13.79
C ILE A 181 1.09 14.26 14.59
N TYR A 182 0.97 14.08 15.90
CA TYR A 182 2.08 13.91 16.83
C TYR A 182 2.40 12.43 17.05
N ALA A 183 3.53 12.13 17.68
CA ALA A 183 3.98 10.76 17.91
C ALA A 183 3.10 10.00 18.92
N ASP A 184 2.32 10.70 19.75
CA ASP A 184 1.24 10.12 20.55
C ASP A 184 -0.05 9.86 19.74
N LEU A 185 -0.04 10.19 18.45
CA LEU A 185 -1.13 10.15 17.49
C LEU A 185 -2.27 11.13 17.78
N SER A 186 -2.03 12.14 18.64
CA SER A 186 -2.93 13.28 18.75
C SER A 186 -2.85 14.13 17.48
N ILE A 187 -3.98 14.76 17.13
CA ILE A 187 -4.09 15.63 15.95
C ILE A 187 -4.39 17.04 16.42
N ARG A 188 -3.70 18.04 15.86
CA ARG A 188 -3.90 19.45 16.19
C ARG A 188 -3.90 20.30 14.93
N ASP A 189 -4.67 21.39 14.98
CA ASP A 189 -4.59 22.45 13.98
C ASP A 189 -3.46 23.41 14.38
N VAL A 190 -2.52 23.64 13.48
CA VAL A 190 -1.31 24.44 13.72
C VAL A 190 -1.16 25.51 12.66
N ALA A 191 -0.87 26.74 13.08
CA ALA A 191 -0.58 27.83 12.16
C ALA A 191 0.77 27.59 11.45
N PRO A 192 0.96 28.04 10.19
CA PRO A 192 2.20 27.82 9.45
C PRO A 192 3.47 28.28 10.19
N ALA A 193 3.38 29.36 10.97
CA ALA A 193 4.49 29.89 11.76
C ALA A 193 4.94 29.00 12.93
N ASN A 194 4.10 28.04 13.33
CA ASN A 194 4.31 27.13 14.45
C ASN A 194 4.62 25.70 13.99
N LEU A 195 4.80 25.48 12.68
CA LEU A 195 5.24 24.19 12.17
C LEU A 195 6.68 23.89 12.58
N PRO A 196 7.06 22.60 12.62
CA PRO A 196 8.46 22.19 12.65
C PRO A 196 9.24 22.88 11.54
N LYS A 197 10.47 23.29 11.85
CA LYS A 197 11.41 23.85 10.89
C LYS A 197 12.30 22.77 10.31
#